data_AF-A0A1R4JIP4-F1
#
_entry.id   AF-A0A1R4JIP4-F1
#
_cell.length_a   1.000
_cell.length_b   1.000
_cell.length_c   1.000
_cell.angle_alpha   90.00
_cell.angle_beta   90.00
_cell.angle_gamma   90.00
#
_symmetry.space_group_name_H-M   'P 1'
#
loop_
_entity.id
_entity.type
_entity.pdbx_description
1 polymer ?
#
loop_
_entity_poly.entity_id
_entity_poly.type
_entity_poly.pdbx_seq_one_letter_code
_entity_poly.pdbx_strand_id
1 'polypeptide(L)'
;MWPFCSSVPGARTALPLETFLGILIDKAIWVAGTRYRTDLFGNGTGFASNFTYHPLGGAVIGQATDLNGQLLGHDGVYVADGSLLPGALGINPFVTITALAEMVAEHAVLHAGA
;
A
#
# COMPACT_ATOMS: atom_id res chain seq x y z
N MET A 1 27.51 8.53 21.94
CA MET A 1 26.74 8.42 23.18
C MET A 1 26.44 9.84 23.66
N TRP A 2 25.22 10.36 23.43
CA TRP A 2 24.82 11.72 23.79
C TRP A 2 23.72 11.67 24.87
N PRO A 3 23.77 12.48 25.95
CA PRO A 3 23.13 12.12 27.23
C PRO A 3 21.71 12.71 27.44
N PHE A 4 20.90 12.92 26.40
CA PHE A 4 19.58 13.59 26.57
C PHE A 4 18.33 12.75 26.24
N CYS A 5 18.48 11.46 25.90
CA CYS A 5 17.35 10.59 25.57
C CYS A 5 17.17 9.49 26.63
N SER A 6 16.75 9.85 27.84
CA SER A 6 16.49 8.90 28.93
C SER A 6 15.16 9.14 29.66
N SER A 7 14.34 10.10 29.22
CA SER A 7 13.09 10.48 29.90
C SER A 7 11.80 10.05 29.20
N VAL A 8 11.86 9.21 28.16
CA VAL A 8 10.65 8.63 27.51
C VAL A 8 10.46 7.18 27.96
N PRO A 9 9.49 6.88 28.84
CA PRO A 9 9.18 5.50 29.22
C PRO A 9 8.68 4.73 28.00
N GLY A 10 9.34 3.61 27.66
CA GLY A 10 8.94 2.73 26.56
C GLY A 10 9.88 2.72 25.34
N ALA A 11 10.92 3.55 25.33
CA ALA A 11 11.96 3.54 24.30
C ALA A 11 12.91 2.33 24.48
N ARG A 12 12.43 1.11 24.21
CA ARG A 12 13.30 -0.04 23.99
C ARG A 12 12.98 -0.62 22.62
N THR A 13 14.06 -0.70 21.84
CA THR A 13 14.21 -1.34 20.52
C THR A 13 13.49 -0.67 19.36
N ALA A 14 14.06 0.43 18.84
CA ALA A 14 13.85 0.85 17.45
C ALA A 14 15.23 0.97 16.78
N LEU A 15 15.38 0.30 15.64
CA LEU A 15 16.61 0.18 14.84
C LEU A 15 17.11 1.56 14.33
N PRO A 16 18.41 1.69 14.00
CA PRO A 16 18.98 2.97 13.60
C PRO A 16 18.60 3.29 12.16
N LEU A 17 17.86 4.38 11.95
CA LEU A 17 17.79 5.05 10.66
C LEU A 17 17.88 6.57 10.89
N GLU A 18 19.10 7.05 11.11
CA GLU A 18 19.55 8.45 10.97
C GLU A 18 18.79 9.54 11.79
N THR A 19 18.94 9.44 13.10
CA THR A 19 18.74 10.38 14.23
C THR A 19 17.75 11.56 14.16
N PHE A 20 17.67 12.39 13.11
CA PHE A 20 16.81 13.60 13.12
C PHE A 20 15.37 13.33 12.68
N LEU A 21 15.18 12.63 11.56
CA LEU A 21 13.84 12.32 11.05
C LEU A 21 13.08 11.40 12.00
N GLY A 22 13.77 10.41 12.59
CA GLY A 22 13.22 9.54 13.62
C GLY A 22 12.68 10.33 14.82
N ILE A 23 13.44 11.31 15.34
CA ILE A 23 13.01 12.16 16.46
C ILE A 23 11.73 12.94 16.10
N LEU A 24 11.64 13.48 14.89
CA LEU A 24 10.45 14.22 14.45
C LEU A 24 9.22 13.32 14.37
N ILE A 25 9.36 12.12 13.81
CA ILE A 25 8.28 11.14 13.71
C ILE A 25 7.85 10.68 15.11
N ASP A 26 8.80 10.36 16.00
CA ASP A 26 8.51 9.98 17.38
C ASP A 26 7.74 11.08 18.14
N LYS A 27 8.15 12.35 17.96
CA LYS A 27 7.46 13.50 18.55
C LYS A 27 6.05 13.65 17.99
N ALA A 28 5.86 13.48 16.69
CA ALA A 28 4.55 13.55 16.05
C ALA A 28 3.61 12.45 16.56
N ILE A 29 4.12 11.22 16.68
CA ILE A 29 3.39 10.07 17.23
C ILE A 29 2.97 10.33 18.67
N TRP A 30 3.86 10.86 19.50
CA TRP A 30 3.56 11.24 20.88
C TRP A 30 2.45 12.29 20.98
N VAL A 31 2.56 13.38 20.23
CA VAL A 31 1.57 14.48 20.24
C VAL A 31 0.21 13.98 19.73
N ALA A 32 0.19 13.10 18.73
CA ALA A 32 -1.02 12.51 18.20
C ALA A 32 -1.63 11.42 19.10
N GLY A 33 -0.94 10.98 20.15
CA GLY A 33 -1.35 9.84 20.98
C GLY A 33 -1.39 8.51 20.20
N THR A 34 -0.65 8.42 19.10
CA THR A 34 -0.59 7.21 18.27
C THR A 34 0.63 6.38 18.65
N ARG A 35 0.80 5.21 18.02
CA ARG A 35 1.95 4.32 18.21
C ARG A 35 2.34 3.68 16.88
N TYR A 36 3.61 3.32 16.73
CA TYR A 36 4.02 2.45 15.63
C TYR A 36 3.25 1.12 15.70
N ARG A 37 2.77 0.64 14.55
CA ARG A 37 2.17 -0.69 14.42
C ARG A 37 3.28 -1.72 14.22
N THR A 38 3.64 -2.40 15.31
CA THR A 38 4.72 -3.40 15.34
C THR A 38 4.24 -4.83 15.06
N ASP A 39 2.94 -5.03 15.00
CA ASP A 39 2.25 -6.31 14.76
C ASP A 39 2.04 -6.61 13.27
N LEU A 40 2.24 -5.65 12.38
CA LEU A 40 2.00 -5.81 10.94
C LEU A 40 3.20 -6.35 10.16
N PHE A 41 4.42 -6.13 10.66
CA PHE A 41 5.66 -6.41 9.91
C PHE A 41 6.39 -7.68 10.36
N GLY A 42 5.80 -8.44 11.29
CA GLY A 42 6.44 -9.60 11.91
C GLY A 42 7.57 -9.20 12.88
N ASN A 43 7.89 -10.10 13.81
CA ASN A 43 8.99 -9.94 14.78
C ASN A 43 8.96 -8.66 15.63
N GLY A 44 7.80 -8.02 15.80
CA GLY A 44 7.65 -6.79 16.59
C GLY A 44 8.30 -5.55 15.96
N THR A 45 8.60 -5.58 14.66
CA THR A 45 9.26 -4.46 13.96
C THR A 45 8.24 -3.39 13.56
N GLY A 46 8.59 -2.11 13.71
CA GLY A 46 7.71 -0.99 13.32
C GLY A 46 7.79 -0.60 11.84
N PHE A 47 8.79 -1.12 11.13
CA PHE A 47 9.05 -0.88 9.71
C PHE A 47 9.66 -2.12 9.09
N ALA A 48 9.18 -2.53 7.92
CA ALA A 48 9.80 -3.55 7.09
C ALA A 48 9.46 -3.35 5.61
N SER A 49 10.31 -3.90 4.73
CA SER A 49 10.14 -3.86 3.26
C SER A 49 9.38 -5.07 2.70
N ASN A 50 8.96 -6.01 3.57
CA ASN A 50 8.27 -7.24 3.20
C ASN A 50 6.72 -7.13 3.26
N PHE A 51 6.19 -5.95 3.55
CA PHE A 51 4.75 -5.70 3.69
C PHE A 51 4.40 -4.32 3.11
N THR A 52 3.20 -4.20 2.54
CA THR A 52 2.65 -2.94 2.05
C THR A 52 1.24 -2.75 2.61
N TYR A 53 0.91 -1.52 3.02
CA TYR A 53 -0.47 -1.15 3.36
C TYR A 53 -1.41 -1.14 2.16
N HIS A 54 -0.86 -1.15 0.94
CA HIS A 54 -1.60 -1.19 -0.30
C HIS A 54 -1.26 -2.49 -1.05
N PRO A 55 -1.79 -3.64 -0.61
CA PRO A 55 -1.67 -4.87 -1.41
C PRO A 55 -2.43 -4.68 -2.72
N LEU A 56 -1.80 -5.08 -3.82
CA LEU A 56 -2.31 -4.99 -5.18
C LEU A 56 -2.04 -6.32 -5.89
N GLY A 57 -2.63 -6.51 -7.07
CA GLY A 57 -2.51 -7.74 -7.84
C GLY A 57 -3.57 -8.79 -7.55
N GLY A 58 -3.49 -9.90 -8.29
CA GLY A 58 -4.47 -10.99 -8.27
C GLY A 58 -5.01 -11.29 -9.67
N ALA A 59 -5.53 -10.27 -10.36
CA ALA A 59 -6.07 -10.37 -11.71
C ALA A 59 -5.33 -9.41 -12.65
N VAL A 60 -4.02 -9.63 -12.79
CA VAL A 60 -3.11 -8.68 -13.44
C VAL A 60 -3.50 -8.42 -14.89
N ILE A 61 -3.51 -7.14 -15.29
CA ILE A 61 -3.83 -6.70 -16.63
C ILE A 61 -2.85 -7.25 -17.67
N GLY A 62 -3.36 -7.75 -18.79
CA GLY A 62 -2.58 -8.45 -19.82
C GLY A 62 -2.09 -9.84 -19.43
N GLN A 63 -2.42 -10.34 -18.23
CA GLN A 63 -2.13 -11.72 -17.79
C GLN A 63 -3.41 -12.51 -17.50
N ALA A 64 -4.23 -12.02 -16.57
CA ALA A 64 -5.54 -12.61 -16.24
C ALA A 64 -6.67 -11.93 -17.01
N THR A 65 -6.52 -10.65 -17.30
CA THR A 65 -7.46 -9.87 -18.13
C THR A 65 -6.79 -9.44 -19.43
N ASP A 66 -7.59 -9.00 -20.40
CA ASP A 66 -7.11 -8.21 -21.53
C ASP A 66 -6.67 -6.79 -21.08
N LEU A 67 -6.32 -5.93 -22.04
CA LEU A 67 -5.89 -4.55 -21.78
C LEU A 67 -7.03 -3.60 -21.35
N ASN A 68 -8.28 -4.04 -21.41
CA ASN A 68 -9.45 -3.29 -21.03
C ASN A 68 -10.07 -3.78 -19.71
N GLY A 69 -9.39 -4.70 -19.01
CA GLY A 69 -9.84 -5.28 -17.75
C GLY A 69 -10.88 -6.39 -17.89
N GLN A 70 -11.16 -6.88 -19.10
CA GLN A 70 -12.04 -8.03 -19.31
C GLN A 70 -11.31 -9.34 -18.99
N LEU A 71 -11.93 -10.19 -18.19
CA LEU A 71 -11.34 -11.47 -17.80
C LEU A 71 -11.23 -12.40 -19.02
N LEU A 72 -10.03 -12.96 -19.24
CA LEU A 72 -9.78 -13.83 -20.39
C LEU A 72 -10.66 -15.08 -20.32
N GLY A 73 -11.36 -15.38 -21.42
CA GLY A 73 -12.27 -16.53 -21.51
C GLY A 73 -13.64 -16.35 -20.84
N HIS A 74 -13.94 -15.14 -20.33
CA HIS A 74 -15.22 -14.83 -19.69
C HIS A 74 -15.82 -13.53 -20.25
N ASP A 75 -16.78 -13.69 -21.16
CA ASP A 75 -17.44 -12.56 -21.80
C ASP A 75 -18.30 -11.77 -20.82
N GLY A 76 -18.19 -10.44 -20.86
CA GLY A 76 -18.95 -9.53 -20.00
C GLY A 76 -18.49 -9.47 -18.53
N VAL A 77 -17.39 -10.16 -18.17
CA VAL A 77 -16.83 -10.12 -16.81
C VAL A 77 -15.60 -9.21 -16.80
N TYR A 78 -15.68 -8.13 -16.02
CA TYR A 78 -14.63 -7.12 -15.94
C TYR A 78 -14.09 -6.96 -14.52
N VAL A 79 -12.82 -6.62 -14.40
CA VAL A 79 -12.13 -6.29 -13.14
C VAL A 79 -11.80 -4.80 -13.17
N ALA A 80 -12.23 -4.04 -12.15
CA ALA A 80 -12.07 -2.59 -12.08
C ALA A 80 -11.57 -2.14 -10.70
N ASP A 81 -10.45 -2.70 -10.24
CA ASP A 81 -9.83 -2.37 -8.95
C ASP A 81 -8.30 -2.52 -8.98
N GLY A 82 -7.66 -2.46 -7.80
CA GLY A 82 -6.20 -2.59 -7.68
C GLY A 82 -5.62 -3.97 -8.00
N SER A 83 -6.46 -4.98 -8.26
CA SER A 83 -5.98 -6.32 -8.64
C SER A 83 -5.41 -6.38 -10.06
N LEU A 84 -5.74 -5.39 -10.91
CA LEU A 84 -5.18 -5.22 -12.25
C LEU A 84 -3.69 -4.87 -12.25
N LEU A 85 -3.20 -4.25 -11.17
CA LEU A 85 -1.81 -3.84 -11.05
C LEU A 85 -0.92 -5.05 -10.72
N PRO A 86 0.31 -5.16 -11.29
CA PRO A 86 1.17 -6.32 -11.07
C PRO A 86 1.75 -6.41 -9.65
N GLY A 87 1.58 -5.38 -8.82
CA GLY A 87 2.09 -5.32 -7.46
C GLY A 87 2.15 -3.90 -6.92
N ALA A 88 2.79 -3.73 -5.76
CA ALA A 88 2.92 -2.44 -5.10
C ALA A 88 3.69 -1.41 -5.96
N LEU A 89 3.12 -0.21 -6.12
CA LEU A 89 3.71 0.87 -6.91
C LEU A 89 4.79 1.69 -6.17
N GLY A 90 5.01 1.42 -4.88
CA GLY A 90 5.92 2.19 -4.02
C GLY A 90 5.41 3.57 -3.59
N ILE A 91 4.32 4.05 -4.19
CA ILE A 91 3.59 5.26 -3.79
C ILE A 91 2.12 4.92 -3.52
N ASN A 92 1.34 5.90 -3.06
CA ASN A 92 -0.11 5.73 -2.88
C ASN A 92 -0.78 5.38 -4.23
N PRO A 93 -1.43 4.21 -4.36
CA PRO A 93 -1.98 3.77 -5.64
C PRO A 93 -3.36 4.34 -5.95
N PHE A 94 -3.96 5.13 -5.06
CA PHE A 94 -5.34 5.62 -5.18
C PHE A 94 -5.65 6.16 -6.58
N VAL A 95 -4.89 7.16 -7.06
CA VAL A 95 -5.13 7.78 -8.37
C VAL A 95 -4.92 6.82 -9.55
N THR A 96 -3.99 5.86 -9.41
CA THR A 96 -3.74 4.86 -10.45
C THR A 96 -4.89 3.85 -10.53
N ILE A 97 -5.43 3.42 -9.39
CA ILE A 97 -6.59 2.52 -9.33
C ILE A 97 -7.82 3.24 -9.90
N THR A 98 -8.04 4.50 -9.52
CA THR A 98 -9.15 5.30 -10.07
C THR A 98 -9.07 5.38 -11.59
N ALA A 99 -7.91 5.76 -12.14
CA ALA A 99 -7.74 5.87 -13.58
C ALA A 99 -7.98 4.55 -14.32
N LEU A 100 -7.49 3.42 -13.77
CA LEU A 100 -7.76 2.10 -14.34
C LEU A 100 -9.24 1.73 -14.25
N ALA A 101 -9.88 1.95 -13.11
CA ALA A 101 -11.29 1.64 -12.92
C ALA A 101 -12.19 2.47 -13.87
N GLU A 102 -11.87 3.75 -14.09
CA GLU A 102 -12.59 4.60 -15.05
C GLU A 102 -12.45 4.07 -16.48
N MET A 103 -11.22 3.73 -16.92
CA MET A 103 -10.98 3.13 -18.23
C MET A 103 -11.78 1.83 -18.43
N VAL A 104 -11.80 0.94 -17.44
CA VAL A 104 -12.55 -0.32 -17.50
C VAL A 104 -14.04 -0.05 -17.57
N ALA A 105 -14.55 0.88 -16.76
CA ALA A 105 -15.97 1.24 -16.75
C ALA A 105 -16.43 1.80 -18.11
N GLU A 106 -15.64 2.71 -18.70
CA GLU A 106 -15.91 3.24 -20.05
C GLU A 106 -15.95 2.12 -21.09
N HIS A 107 -14.98 1.22 -21.09
CA HIS A 107 -14.95 0.11 -22.04
C HIS A 107 -16.12 -0.85 -21.82
N ALA A 108 -16.42 -1.20 -20.58
CA ALA A 108 -17.51 -2.10 -20.22
C ALA A 108 -18.86 -1.52 -20.64
N VAL A 109 -19.13 -0.23 -20.43
CA VAL A 109 -20.40 0.38 -20.87
C VAL A 109 -20.59 0.32 -22.38
N LEU A 110 -19.51 0.40 -23.16
CA LEU A 110 -19.57 0.37 -24.62
C LEU A 110 -19.71 -1.04 -25.21
N HIS A 111 -19.30 -2.07 -24.49
CA HIS A 111 -19.16 -3.44 -25.04
C HIS A 111 -19.84 -4.54 -24.22
N ALA A 112 -20.30 -4.26 -23.00
CA ALA A 112 -21.01 -5.25 -22.18
C ALA A 112 -22.40 -5.51 -22.77
N GLY A 113 -22.55 -6.64 -23.46
CA GLY A 113 -23.80 -7.09 -24.08
C GLY A 113 -23.84 -7.00 -25.60
N ALA A 114 -22.72 -6.66 -26.26
CA ALA A 114 -22.56 -6.75 -27.72
C ALA A 114 -22.14 -8.15 -28.18
#